data_AF-A0A392RQP4-F1
#
_entry.id   AF-A0A392RQP4-F1
#
_cell.length_a   1.000
_cell.length_b   1.000
_cell.length_c   1.000
_cell.angle_alpha   90.00
_cell.angle_beta   90.00
_cell.angle_gamma   90.00
#
_symmetry.space_group_name_H-M   'P 1'
#
loop_
_entity.id
_entity.type
_entity.pdbx_description
1 polymer ?
#
loop_
_entity_poly.entity_id
_entity_poly.type
_entity_poly.pdbx_seq_one_letter_code
_entity_poly.pdbx_strand_id
1 'polypeptide(L)' 'YKKKLRKVSKSDTYVEIESNLRCFTYEELEEATNGFDKELGRGAFGIVYEGVINTGSRTRVAVKKLSSFFVASRS' A
#
# COMPACT_ATOMS: atom_id res chain seq x y z
N TYR A 1 23.60 9.81 -10.76
CA TYR A 1 22.67 9.01 -9.94
C TYR A 1 22.77 7.54 -10.37
N LYS A 2 23.28 6.63 -9.53
CA LYS A 2 23.51 5.21 -9.91
C LYS A 2 22.53 4.31 -9.14
N LYS A 3 21.58 3.68 -9.83
CA LYS A 3 20.74 2.63 -9.23
C LYS A 3 21.50 1.29 -9.30
N LYS A 4 21.84 0.73 -8.14
CA LYS A 4 22.50 -0.58 -8.02
C LYS A 4 21.42 -1.66 -8.11
N LEU A 5 21.32 -2.33 -9.26
CA LEU A 5 20.45 -3.48 -9.43
C LEU A 5 21.13 -4.72 -8.82
N ARG A 6 20.49 -5.34 -7.83
CA ARG A 6 20.94 -6.61 -7.26
C ARG A 6 20.67 -7.72 -8.28
N LYS A 7 21.71 -8.50 -8.60
CA LYS A 7 21.67 -9.64 -9.51
C LYS A 7 21.12 -10.84 -8.72
N VAL A 8 19.91 -11.29 -9.06
CA VAL A 8 19.28 -12.46 -8.42
C VAL A 8 19.67 -13.73 -9.19
N SER A 9 20.08 -14.77 -8.44
CA SER A 9 20.47 -16.09 -8.95
C SER A 9 19.24 -16.90 -9.38
N LYS A 10 19.35 -17.71 -10.43
CA LYS A 10 18.29 -18.54 -11.03
C LYS A 10 17.92 -19.82 -10.24
N SER A 11 18.32 -19.92 -8.97
CA SER A 11 18.18 -21.13 -8.14
C SER A 11 17.12 -21.03 -7.02
N ASP A 12 16.45 -19.89 -6.83
CA ASP A 12 15.48 -19.68 -5.75
C ASP A 12 14.02 -19.93 -6.19
N THR A 13 13.79 -20.88 -7.11
CA THR A 13 12.47 -21.09 -7.74
C THR A 13 11.49 -21.89 -6.87
N TYR A 14 11.82 -22.22 -5.61
CA TYR A 14 10.90 -22.90 -4.69
C TYR A 14 11.13 -22.53 -3.22
N VAL A 15 11.59 -21.31 -2.95
CA VAL A 15 11.34 -20.70 -1.65
C VAL A 15 9.88 -20.28 -1.71
N GLU A 16 9.02 -20.84 -0.84
CA GLU A 16 7.71 -20.25 -0.57
C GLU A 16 7.91 -18.75 -0.53
N ILE A 17 7.32 -18.05 -1.50
CA ILE A 17 7.32 -16.60 -1.47
C ILE A 17 6.47 -16.30 -0.24
N GLU A 18 7.08 -16.15 0.94
CA GLU A 18 6.57 -15.35 2.04
C GLU A 18 6.46 -13.94 1.49
N SER A 19 5.48 -13.76 0.61
CA SER A 19 5.23 -12.50 -0.02
C SER A 19 4.77 -11.62 1.12
N ASN A 20 5.41 -10.48 1.32
CA ASN A 20 4.86 -9.35 2.06
C ASN A 20 3.52 -8.84 1.47
N LEU A 21 2.86 -9.64 0.63
CA LEU A 21 1.56 -9.43 0.01
C LEU A 21 0.54 -10.15 0.89
N ARG A 22 -0.07 -9.40 1.79
CA ARG A 22 -1.25 -9.83 2.53
C ARG A 22 -2.47 -9.20 1.90
N CYS A 23 -3.53 -9.99 1.72
CA CYS A 23 -4.85 -9.48 1.38
C CYS A 23 -5.49 -8.89 2.64
N PHE A 24 -6.04 -7.70 2.52
CA PHE A 24 -6.83 -7.05 3.56
C PHE A 24 -8.23 -6.81 3.01
N THR A 25 -9.24 -7.08 3.83
CA THR A 25 -10.60 -6.66 3.59
C THR A 25 -10.70 -5.14 3.71
N TYR A 26 -11.77 -4.57 3.14
CA TYR A 26 -12.01 -3.13 3.28
C TYR A 26 -12.21 -2.74 4.76
N GLU A 27 -12.94 -3.55 5.51
CA GLU A 27 -13.20 -3.36 6.94
C GLU A 27 -11.88 -3.33 7.75
N GLU A 28 -10.95 -4.25 7.50
CA GLU A 28 -9.62 -4.22 8.14
C GLU A 28 -8.86 -2.92 7.83
N LEU A 29 -8.96 -2.40 6.59
CA LEU A 29 -8.30 -1.15 6.21
C LEU A 29 -9.00 0.07 6.83
N GLU A 30 -10.32 0.03 6.96
CA GLU A 30 -11.12 1.07 7.62
C GLU A 30 -10.78 1.14 9.11
N GLU A 31 -10.75 0.00 9.81
CA GLU A 31 -10.32 -0.09 11.20
C GLU A 31 -8.87 0.37 11.38
N ALA A 32 -7.96 -0.11 10.52
CA ALA A 32 -6.54 0.25 10.59
C ALA A 32 -6.31 1.76 10.43
N THR A 33 -7.18 2.46 9.70
CA THR A 33 -7.08 3.89 9.42
C THR A 33 -8.03 4.75 10.27
N ASN A 34 -8.71 4.16 11.25
CA ASN A 34 -9.73 4.82 12.07
C ASN A 34 -10.80 5.52 11.20
N GLY A 35 -11.34 4.81 10.21
CA GLY A 35 -12.33 5.37 9.29
C GLY A 35 -11.75 6.31 8.23
N PHE A 36 -10.46 6.15 7.87
CA PHE A 36 -9.73 7.06 6.98
C PHE A 36 -9.68 8.51 7.51
N ASP A 37 -9.41 8.69 8.80
CA ASP A 37 -9.47 10.00 9.49
C ASP A 37 -8.28 10.92 9.17
N LYS A 38 -7.06 10.37 9.17
CA LYS A 38 -5.82 11.16 9.05
C LYS A 38 -5.19 11.09 7.67
N GLU A 39 -5.40 12.12 6.85
CA GLU A 39 -4.75 12.29 5.54
C GLU A 39 -3.25 12.60 5.70
N LEU A 40 -2.41 11.82 5.03
CA LEU A 40 -0.97 12.05 4.88
C LEU A 40 -0.63 12.80 3.58
N GLY A 41 -1.51 12.72 2.58
CA GLY A 41 -1.40 13.48 1.35
C GLY A 41 -2.37 13.04 0.27
N ARG A 42 -2.49 13.88 -0.77
CA ARG A 42 -3.42 13.68 -1.88
C ARG A 42 -2.73 13.92 -3.20
N GLY A 43 -3.08 13.11 -4.20
CA GLY A 43 -2.60 13.26 -5.57
C GLY A 43 -3.65 12.84 -6.59
N ALA A 44 -3.27 12.82 -7.86
CA ALA A 44 -4.18 12.51 -8.98
C ALA A 44 -4.88 11.15 -8.85
N PHE A 45 -4.26 10.19 -8.16
CA PHE A 45 -4.76 8.83 -8.02
C PHE A 45 -5.51 8.58 -6.71
N GLY A 46 -5.76 9.62 -5.90
CA GLY A 46 -6.47 9.50 -4.63
C GLY A 46 -5.69 9.98 -3.42
N ILE A 47 -6.09 9.51 -2.25
CA ILE A 47 -5.68 10.03 -0.94
C ILE A 47 -4.92 8.94 -0.18
N VAL A 48 -3.87 9.34 0.53
CA VAL A 48 -3.08 8.47 1.40
C VAL A 48 -3.43 8.79 2.84
N TYR A 49 -3.74 7.76 3.63
CA TYR A 49 -4.12 7.87 5.04
C TYR A 49 -3.10 7.16 5.93
N GLU A 50 -2.93 7.67 7.15
CA GLU A 50 -2.17 6.97 8.20
C GLU A 50 -2.98 5.78 8.70
N GLY A 51 -2.33 4.63 8.84
CA GLY A 51 -2.95 3.47 9.46
C GLY A 51 -1.99 2.67 10.33
N VAL A 52 -2.56 1.76 11.12
CA VAL A 52 -1.82 0.83 11.97
C VAL A 52 -2.40 -0.56 11.80
N ILE A 53 -1.57 -1.52 11.41
CA ILE A 53 -1.95 -2.92 11.25
C ILE A 53 -1.30 -3.74 12.37
N ASN A 54 -2.09 -4.62 13.00
CA ASN A 54 -1.62 -5.48 14.09
C ASN A 54 -1.51 -6.93 13.63
N THR A 55 -0.35 -7.30 13.07
CA THR A 55 -0.08 -8.65 12.56
C THR A 55 1.15 -9.21 13.24
N GLY A 56 1.00 -9.58 14.51
CA GLY A 56 2.09 -9.99 15.40
C GLY A 56 2.88 -8.81 16.00
N SER A 57 2.96 -7.69 15.29
CA SER A 57 3.50 -6.43 15.80
C SER A 57 2.70 -5.23 15.28
N ARG A 58 2.67 -4.15 16.06
CA ARG A 58 1.99 -2.90 15.71
C ARG A 58 2.80 -2.15 14.66
N THR A 59 2.41 -2.28 13.40
CA THR A 59 3.13 -1.68 12.26
C THR A 59 2.38 -0.46 11.75
N ARG A 60 3.07 0.68 11.65
CA ARG A 60 2.54 1.89 10.98
C ARG A 60 2.61 1.72 9.46
N VAL A 61 1.51 2.06 8.79
CA VAL A 61 1.36 1.92 7.34
C VAL A 61 0.73 3.17 6.73
N ALA A 62 0.86 3.28 5.40
CA ALA A 62 0.18 4.27 4.59
C ALA A 62 -0.83 3.57 3.69
N VAL A 63 -2.12 3.89 3.83
CA VAL A 63 -3.21 3.28 3.05
C VAL A 63 -3.64 4.25 1.96
N LYS A 64 -3.48 3.86 0.69
CA LYS A 64 -3.90 4.69 -0.45
C LYS A 64 -5.30 4.31 -0.91
N LYS A 65 -6.27 5.19 -0.68
CA LYS A 65 -7.64 5.08 -1.19
C LYS A 65 -7.70 5.70 -2.58
N LEU A 66 -7.93 4.86 -3.59
CA LEU A 66 -8.05 5.32 -4.97
C LEU A 66 -9.40 6.04 -5.14
N SER A 67 -9.35 7.22 -5.75
CA SER A 67 -10.55 7.98 -6.09
C SER A 67 -10.83 7.82 -7.58
N SER A 68 -12.07 7.52 -7.96
CA SER A 68 -12.47 7.29 -9.36
C SER A 68 -12.54 8.56 -10.22
N PHE A 69 -11.86 9.65 -9.85
CA PHE A 69 -11.86 10.88 -10.63
C PHE A 69 -10.93 10.75 -11.85
N PHE A 70 -11.33 9.93 -12.82
CA PHE A 70 -10.99 10.17 -14.21
C PHE A 70 -11.78 11.40 -14.67
N VAL A 71 -11.26 12.60 -14.37
CA VAL A 71 -11.71 13.81 -15.07
C VAL A 71 -10.97 13.83 -16.41
N ALA A 72 -11.54 13.09 -17.36
CA ALA A 72 -11.42 13.43 -18.77
C ALA A 72 -12.31 14.66 -19.05
N SER A 73 -12.00 15.79 -18.41
CA SER A 73 -12.39 17.09 -18.94
C SER A 73 -11.19 17.61 -19.71
N ARG A 74 -10.90 16.96 -20.83
CA ARG A 74 -10.23 17.65 -21.94
C ARG A 74 -11.26 18.61 -22.50
N SER A 75 -11.15 19.88 -22.11
CA SER A 75 -11.63 20.95 -22.97
C SER A 75 -10.68 21.12 -24.16
#